data_AF-A0A2A9BP66-F1
#
_entry.id   AF-A0A2A9BP66-F1
#
_cell.length_a   1.000
_cell.length_b   1.000
_cell.length_c   1.000
_cell.angle_alpha   90.00
_cell.angle_beta   90.00
_cell.angle_gamma   90.00
#
_symmetry.space_group_name_H-M   'P 1'
#
loop_
_entity.id
_entity.type
_entity.pdbx_description
1 polymer ?
#
loop_
_entity_poly.entity_id
_entity_poly.type
_entity_poly.pdbx_seq_one_letter_code
_entity_poly.pdbx_strand_id
1 'polypeptide(L)'
;MNKKRALNIAIASIVVLVSIFLIGRYTYVHEEHLERGEVIKKESTDHHHYVFVQPEGEGEAIELLMEDEMSWNLVQEGEIYEVAYSWYGSKEPTIEEMKQIERE
;
A
#
# COMPACT_ATOMS: atom_id res chain seq x y z
N MET A 1 -6.78 -47.28 12.74
CA MET A 1 -7.35 -45.91 12.81
C MET A 1 -8.65 -45.88 12.02
N ASN A 2 -9.77 -45.44 12.61
CA ASN A 2 -11.06 -45.40 11.90
C ASN A 2 -10.98 -44.46 10.70
N LYS A 3 -11.30 -44.94 9.49
CA LYS A 3 -11.23 -44.16 8.24
C LYS A 3 -11.96 -42.80 8.34
N LYS A 4 -13.09 -42.76 9.06
CA LYS A 4 -13.82 -41.52 9.38
C LYS A 4 -13.03 -40.53 10.23
N ARG A 5 -12.26 -41.00 11.22
CA ARG A 5 -11.40 -40.15 12.05
C ARG A 5 -10.24 -39.58 11.25
N ALA A 6 -9.61 -40.41 10.40
CA ALA A 6 -8.53 -39.97 9.52
C ALA A 6 -9.01 -38.91 8.52
N LEU A 7 -10.20 -39.09 7.93
CA LEU A 7 -10.82 -38.12 7.03
C LEU A 7 -11.12 -36.79 7.74
N ASN A 8 -11.69 -36.83 8.96
CA ASN A 8 -11.97 -35.62 9.73
C ASN A 8 -10.70 -34.86 10.10
N ILE A 9 -9.62 -35.56 10.46
CA ILE A 9 -8.32 -34.94 10.73
C ILE A 9 -7.78 -34.27 9.46
N ALA A 10 -7.82 -34.96 8.31
CA ALA A 10 -7.36 -34.38 7.04
C ALA A 10 -8.16 -33.12 6.65
N ILE A 11 -9.49 -33.14 6.78
CA ILE A 11 -10.34 -31.97 6.52
C ILE A 11 -9.99 -30.83 7.48
N ALA A 12 -9.86 -31.10 8.78
CA ALA A 12 -9.49 -30.09 9.77
C ALA A 12 -8.12 -29.46 9.46
N SER A 13 -7.13 -30.27 9.08
CA SER A 13 -5.80 -29.78 8.68
C SER A 13 -5.87 -28.88 7.44
N ILE A 14 -6.67 -29.26 6.43
CA ILE A 14 -6.86 -28.42 5.23
C ILE A 14 -7.51 -27.08 5.61
N VAL A 15 -8.55 -27.09 6.44
CA VAL A 15 -9.23 -25.85 6.88
C VAL A 15 -8.27 -24.93 7.62
N VAL A 16 -7.42 -25.48 8.49
CA VAL A 16 -6.40 -24.71 9.21
C VAL A 16 -5.38 -24.11 8.24
N LEU A 17 -4.85 -24.89 7.30
CA LEU A 17 -3.87 -24.41 6.32
C LEU A 17 -4.46 -23.31 5.42
N VAL A 18 -5.71 -23.48 4.95
CA VAL A 18 -6.41 -22.46 4.16
C VAL A 18 -6.64 -21.19 4.98
N SER A 19 -6.99 -21.33 6.26
CA SER A 19 -7.20 -20.18 7.15
C SER A 19 -5.90 -19.40 7.37
N ILE A 20 -4.79 -20.09 7.63
CA ILE A 20 -3.47 -19.46 7.77
C ILE A 20 -3.07 -18.74 6.48
N PHE A 21 -3.27 -19.38 5.32
CA PHE A 21 -2.97 -18.79 4.02
C PHE A 21 -3.77 -17.50 3.77
N LEU A 22 -5.08 -17.53 4.05
CA LEU A 22 -5.94 -16.37 3.89
C LEU A 22 -5.53 -15.25 4.85
N ILE A 23 -5.31 -15.53 6.13
CA ILE A 23 -4.88 -14.53 7.11
C ILE A 23 -3.57 -13.90 6.65
N GLY A 24 -2.55 -14.69 6.34
CA GLY A 24 -1.25 -14.19 5.88
C GLY A 24 -1.38 -13.26 4.67
N ARG A 25 -2.21 -13.61 3.68
CA ARG A 25 -2.44 -12.75 2.51
C ARG A 25 -3.09 -11.41 2.86
N TYR A 26 -3.99 -11.38 3.83
CA TYR A 26 -4.71 -10.15 4.20
C TYR A 26 -3.97 -9.30 5.23
N THR A 27 -3.10 -9.89 6.04
CA THR A 27 -2.37 -9.17 7.11
C THR A 27 -0.95 -8.77 6.73
N TYR A 28 -0.42 -9.27 5.61
CA TYR A 28 0.91 -8.89 5.16
C TYR A 28 0.90 -7.42 4.73
N VAL A 29 1.70 -6.60 5.41
CA VAL A 29 1.94 -5.21 5.06
C VAL A 29 3.09 -5.18 4.07
N HIS A 30 2.80 -4.65 2.89
CA HIS A 30 3.80 -4.30 1.90
C HIS A 30 4.27 -2.87 2.19
N GLU A 31 5.58 -2.67 2.14
CA GLU A 31 6.22 -1.36 2.29
C GLU A 31 7.09 -1.15 1.05
N GLU A 32 6.91 -0.01 0.38
CA GLU A 32 7.73 0.40 -0.75
C GLU A 32 8.30 1.80 -0.52
N HIS A 33 9.50 2.01 -1.07
CA HIS A 33 10.23 3.26 -0.98
C HIS A 33 10.56 3.75 -2.38
N LEU A 34 10.12 4.97 -2.66
CA LEU A 34 10.38 5.68 -3.89
C LEU A 34 11.41 6.78 -3.59
N GLU A 35 12.65 6.60 -4.03
CA GLU A 35 13.73 7.55 -3.76
C GLU A 35 13.49 8.91 -4.45
N ARG A 36 12.93 8.90 -5.67
CA ARG A 36 12.55 10.10 -6.44
C ARG A 36 11.24 9.91 -7.18
N GLY A 37 10.28 10.80 -6.90
CA GLY A 37 9.00 10.87 -7.60
C GLY A 37 8.48 12.28 -7.74
N GLU A 38 7.99 12.63 -8.92
CA GLU A 38 7.36 13.91 -9.19
C GLU A 38 5.87 13.83 -8.89
N VAL A 39 5.34 14.77 -8.09
CA VAL A 39 3.90 14.86 -7.85
C VAL A 39 3.25 15.49 -9.07
N ILE A 40 2.55 14.70 -9.87
CA ILE A 40 1.94 15.19 -11.12
C ILE A 40 0.54 15.76 -10.92
N LYS A 41 -0.14 15.36 -9.83
CA LYS A 41 -1.51 15.77 -9.53
C LYS A 41 -1.82 15.54 -8.05
N LYS A 42 -2.67 16.39 -7.49
CA LYS A 42 -3.35 16.18 -6.22
C LYS A 42 -4.86 16.15 -6.43
N GLU A 43 -5.54 15.31 -5.66
CA GLU A 43 -7.01 15.23 -5.70
C GLU A 43 -7.55 15.09 -4.29
N SER A 44 -8.65 15.78 -4.00
CA SER A 44 -9.38 15.62 -2.76
C SER A 44 -10.80 15.23 -3.09
N THR A 45 -11.23 14.12 -2.49
CA THR A 45 -12.64 13.71 -2.43
C THR A 45 -13.14 13.95 -1.01
N ASP A 46 -14.46 13.94 -0.78
CA ASP A 46 -15.13 14.43 0.44
C ASP A 46 -14.39 14.18 1.76
N HIS A 47 -13.71 13.02 1.92
CA HIS A 47 -12.91 12.68 3.11
C HIS A 47 -11.53 12.05 2.82
N HIS A 48 -11.04 12.06 1.59
CA HIS A 48 -9.76 11.44 1.24
C HIS A 48 -8.90 12.38 0.41
N HIS A 49 -7.60 12.40 0.70
CA HIS A 49 -6.62 13.21 0.02
C HIS A 49 -5.64 12.32 -0.73
N TYR A 50 -5.58 12.46 -2.04
CA TYR A 50 -4.75 11.66 -2.92
C TYR A 50 -3.62 12.50 -3.51
N VAL A 51 -2.48 11.85 -3.67
CA VAL A 51 -1.28 12.37 -4.32
C VAL A 51 -0.89 11.38 -5.40
N PHE A 52 -0.78 11.86 -6.65
CA PHE A 52 -0.35 11.06 -7.78
C PHE A 52 1.14 11.30 -8.01
N VAL A 53 1.95 10.28 -7.80
CA VAL A 53 3.41 10.37 -7.87
C VAL A 53 3.91 9.59 -9.08
N GLN A 54 4.60 10.27 -9.98
CA GLN A 54 5.27 9.67 -11.12
C GLN A 54 6.71 9.30 -10.72
N PRO A 55 7.07 8.01 -10.68
CA PRO A 55 8.46 7.58 -10.44
C PRO A 55 9.40 8.17 -11.49
N GLU A 56 10.62 8.53 -11.08
CA GLU A 56 11.67 8.91 -12.02
C GLU A 56 12.12 7.69 -12.85
N GLY A 57 11.80 7.69 -14.15
CA GLY A 57 12.09 6.58 -15.08
C GLY A 57 10.88 6.14 -15.90
N GLU A 58 10.88 4.89 -16.36
CA GLU A 58 9.72 4.25 -17.00
C GLU A 58 8.83 3.59 -15.94
N GLY A 59 7.75 4.28 -15.56
CA GLY A 59 6.72 3.76 -14.66
C GLY A 59 5.39 4.46 -14.92
N GLU A 60 4.29 3.86 -14.47
CA GLU A 60 3.01 4.57 -14.40
C GLU A 60 2.96 5.41 -13.12
N ALA A 61 2.16 6.47 -13.14
CA ALA A 61 1.90 7.25 -11.94
C ALA A 61 1.18 6.40 -10.90
N ILE A 62 1.62 6.51 -9.65
CA ILE A 62 1.08 5.78 -8.51
C ILE A 62 0.15 6.71 -7.75
N GLU A 63 -1.09 6.25 -7.53
CA GLU A 63 -2.05 6.93 -6.68
C GLU A 63 -1.83 6.53 -5.23
N LEU A 64 -1.53 7.51 -4.38
CA LEU A 64 -1.23 7.30 -2.97
C LEU A 64 -2.18 8.12 -2.09
N LEU A 65 -2.76 7.49 -1.07
CA LEU A 65 -3.59 8.13 -0.06
C LEU A 65 -2.70 8.84 0.97
N MET A 66 -3.06 10.06 1.32
CA MET A 66 -2.49 10.81 2.44
C MET A 66 -3.56 11.06 3.48
N GLU A 67 -3.43 10.45 4.66
CA GLU A 67 -4.44 10.56 5.72
C GLU A 67 -4.44 11.94 6.40
N ASP A 68 -3.26 12.57 6.51
CA ASP A 68 -3.12 13.87 7.17
C ASP A 68 -3.33 15.03 6.19
N GLU A 69 -4.44 15.76 6.35
CA GLU A 69 -4.79 16.94 5.54
C GLU A 69 -3.70 18.03 5.60
N MET A 70 -3.07 18.22 6.76
CA MET A 70 -2.01 19.24 6.91
C MET A 70 -0.80 18.90 6.05
N SER A 71 -0.33 17.65 6.12
CA SER A 71 0.74 17.14 5.24
C SER A 71 0.33 17.26 3.78
N TRP A 72 -0.92 16.92 3.43
CA TRP A 72 -1.40 17.01 2.05
C TRP A 72 -1.36 18.45 1.54
N ASN A 73 -1.73 19.43 2.38
CA ASN A 73 -1.65 20.84 2.03
C ASN A 73 -0.21 21.34 1.77
N LEU A 74 0.80 20.67 2.33
CA LEU A 74 2.22 21.00 2.11
C LEU A 74 2.79 20.41 0.81
N VAL A 75 2.17 19.36 0.26
CA VAL A 75 2.58 18.75 -1.01
C VAL A 75 2.31 19.69 -2.17
N GLN A 76 3.29 19.86 -3.05
CA GLN A 76 3.21 20.72 -4.23
C GLN A 76 3.29 19.89 -5.51
N GLU A 77 2.43 20.21 -6.48
CA GLU A 77 2.49 19.61 -7.81
C GLU A 77 3.72 20.13 -8.59
N GLY A 78 4.38 19.24 -9.33
CA GLY A 78 5.62 19.51 -10.09
C GLY A 78 6.91 19.42 -9.28
N GLU A 79 6.81 19.21 -7.97
CA GLU A 79 7.94 19.04 -7.07
C GLU A 79 8.32 17.56 -6.91
N ILE A 80 9.58 17.31 -6.57
CA ILE A 80 10.12 15.97 -6.40
C ILE A 80 10.18 15.61 -4.92
N TYR A 81 9.76 14.38 -4.63
CA TYR A 81 9.72 13.85 -3.28
C TYR A 81 10.34 12.46 -3.21
N GLU A 82 10.95 12.19 -2.07
CA GLU A 82 11.16 10.83 -1.56
C GLU A 82 9.88 10.42 -0.84
N VAL A 83 9.35 9.23 -1.18
CA VAL A 83 8.04 8.77 -0.67
C VAL A 83 8.16 7.33 -0.16
N ALA A 84 7.77 7.11 1.10
CA ALA A 84 7.54 5.79 1.66
C ALA A 84 6.04 5.55 1.79
N TYR A 85 5.55 4.42 1.28
CA TYR A 85 4.14 4.07 1.37
C TYR A 85 3.95 2.60 1.69
N SER A 86 2.82 2.28 2.29
CA SER A 86 2.47 0.92 2.68
C SER A 86 1.05 0.55 2.24
N TRP A 87 0.80 -0.75 2.05
CA TRP A 87 -0.54 -1.29 1.85
C TRP A 87 -0.65 -2.70 2.39
N TYR A 88 -1.88 -3.13 2.68
CA TYR A 88 -2.15 -4.52 3.05
C TYR A 88 -3.47 -5.00 2.48
N GLY A 89 -3.51 -6.28 2.10
CA GLY A 89 -4.70 -6.89 1.54
C GLY A 89 -5.23 -6.13 0.31
N SER A 90 -6.39 -5.51 0.45
CA SER A 90 -7.06 -4.72 -0.59
C SER A 90 -7.19 -3.24 -0.23
N LYS A 91 -6.40 -2.75 0.74
CA LYS A 91 -6.37 -1.33 1.06
C LYS A 91 -5.58 -0.55 0.01
N GLU A 92 -5.95 0.70 -0.15
CA GLU A 92 -5.22 1.65 -1.00
C GLU A 92 -3.83 1.91 -0.42
N PRO A 93 -2.79 2.06 -1.26
CA PRO A 93 -1.47 2.44 -0.80
C PRO A 93 -1.50 3.79 -0.10
N THR A 94 -0.97 3.84 1.11
CA THR A 94 -1.03 5.00 2.00
C THR A 94 0.38 5.50 2.28
N ILE A 95 0.58 6.82 2.19
CA ILE A 95 1.85 7.48 2.44
C ILE A 95 2.13 7.43 3.95
N GLU A 96 3.28 6.84 4.29
CA GLU A 96 3.81 6.81 5.66
C GLU A 96 4.76 7.98 5.90
N GLU A 97 5.61 8.27 4.92
CA GLU A 97 6.58 9.36 4.97
C GLU A 97 6.73 9.99 3.59
N MET A 98 6.83 11.33 3.54
CA MET A 98 7.04 12.07 2.31
C MET A 98 7.91 13.27 2.58
N LYS A 99 8.99 13.41 1.81
CA LYS A 99 10.00 14.44 2.01
C LYS A 99 10.38 15.08 0.68
N GLN A 100 10.22 16.40 0.58
CA GLN A 100 10.63 17.14 -0.60
C GLN A 100 12.15 17.09 -0.75
N ILE A 101 12.61 16.90 -1.98
CA ILE A 101 14.02 16.88 -2.35
C ILE A 101 14.25 17.86 -3.50
N GLU A 102 15.46 18.41 -3.57
CA GLU A 102 15.79 19.41 -4.59
C GLU A 102 15.88 18.76 -5.99
N ARG A 103 15.34 19.45 -6.99
CA ARG A 103 15.53 19.10 -8.39
C ARG A 103 16.95 19.51 -8.80
N GLU A 104 17.84 18.52 -8.90
CA GLU A 104 19.22 18.69 -9.42
C GLU A 104 19.25 19.23 -10.86
#